data_AF-A0A1C6FCN3-F1
#
_entry.id   AF-A0A1C6FCN3-F1
#
_cell.length_a   1.000
_cell.length_b   1.000
_cell.length_c   1.000
_cell.angle_alpha   90.00
_cell.angle_beta   90.00
_cell.angle_gamma   90.00
#
_symmetry.space_group_name_H-M   'P 1'
#
loop_
_entity.id
_entity.type
_entity.pdbx_description
1 polymer ?
#
loop_
_entity_poly.entity_id
_entity_poly.type
_entity_poly.pdbx_seq_one_letter_code
_entity_poly.pdbx_strand_id
1 'polypeptide(L)'
;MKQIKQEECLDIFTSGIDYIAGIHEQKKVLCNYLKEWRQRDYGWSNPLFTPQYQRACLNGVEFVPDYSCDLYIFMIIFYEIITNRGVPVNFRRNGRWKFGFINNTPNFDTSIRNSIMILFEWCTKIRVDDRPYNAIELKQTEYYNILQNKLKEYKEYERKNTIEKRKANLFKECSWKDIFL
;
A
#
# COMPACT_ATOMS: atom_id res chain seq x y z
N MET A 1 12.39 -13.23 -15.01
CA MET A 1 11.96 -12.44 -13.82
C MET A 1 11.92 -13.39 -12.63
N LYS A 2 12.59 -13.04 -11.52
CA LYS A 2 12.49 -13.81 -10.27
C LYS A 2 11.09 -13.60 -9.69
N GLN A 3 10.35 -14.68 -9.46
CA GLN A 3 9.03 -14.60 -8.80
C GLN A 3 9.25 -14.43 -7.28
N ILE A 4 8.47 -13.54 -6.67
CA ILE A 4 8.50 -13.33 -5.22
C ILE A 4 7.90 -14.53 -4.50
N LYS A 5 8.48 -14.91 -3.35
CA LYS A 5 7.94 -15.98 -2.52
C LYS A 5 6.67 -15.52 -1.80
N GLN A 6 5.74 -16.44 -1.51
CA GLN A 6 4.51 -16.10 -0.78
C GLN A 6 4.79 -15.50 0.60
N GLU A 7 5.71 -16.08 1.35
CA GLU A 7 6.12 -15.57 2.66
C GLU A 7 6.64 -14.13 2.57
N GLU A 8 7.53 -13.86 1.60
CA GLU A 8 8.08 -12.54 1.36
C GLU A 8 7.00 -11.52 0.99
N CYS A 9 6.07 -11.90 0.11
CA CYS A 9 4.92 -11.06 -0.25
C CYS A 9 4.01 -10.76 0.95
N LEU A 10 3.69 -11.79 1.75
CA LEU A 10 2.90 -11.64 2.97
C LEU A 10 3.60 -10.72 3.97
N ASP A 11 4.91 -10.89 4.16
CA ASP A 11 5.68 -10.07 5.09
C ASP A 11 5.70 -8.60 4.65
N ILE A 12 5.96 -8.33 3.37
CA ILE A 12 5.93 -6.97 2.82
C ILE A 12 4.54 -6.35 3.01
N PHE A 13 3.48 -7.07 2.64
CA PHE A 13 2.12 -6.56 2.71
C PHE A 13 1.69 -6.25 4.14
N THR A 14 1.81 -7.25 5.03
CA THR A 14 1.33 -7.14 6.42
C THR A 14 2.17 -6.18 7.24
N SER A 15 3.50 -6.22 7.08
CA SER A 15 4.42 -5.32 7.82
C SER A 15 4.30 -3.88 7.32
N GLY A 16 3.97 -3.66 6.04
CA GLY A 16 3.66 -2.33 5.52
C GLY A 16 2.39 -1.75 6.13
N ILE A 17 1.32 -2.55 6.24
CA ILE A 17 0.09 -2.13 6.94
C ILE A 17 0.35 -1.88 8.43
N ASP A 18 1.08 -2.77 9.11
CA ASP A 18 1.44 -2.61 10.52
C ASP A 18 2.24 -1.33 10.78
N TYR A 19 3.13 -1.01 9.86
CA TYR A 19 3.92 0.21 9.90
C TYR A 19 3.05 1.46 9.79
N ILE A 20 2.16 1.51 8.79
CA ILE A 20 1.22 2.64 8.59
C ILE A 20 0.29 2.77 9.80
N ALA A 21 -0.19 1.65 10.36
CA ALA A 21 -0.99 1.66 11.58
C ALA A 21 -0.27 2.35 12.74
N GLY A 22 1.03 2.08 12.93
CA GLY A 22 1.84 2.75 13.95
C GLY A 22 2.01 4.27 13.76
N ILE A 23 1.87 4.76 12.52
CA ILE A 23 1.84 6.21 12.22
C ILE A 23 0.45 6.78 12.55
N HIS A 24 -0.61 6.10 12.14
CA HIS A 24 -1.99 6.50 12.41
C HIS A 24 -2.32 6.49 13.91
N GLU A 25 -1.74 5.57 14.69
CA GLU A 25 -1.85 5.55 16.16
C GLU A 25 -1.31 6.85 16.80
N GLN A 26 -0.30 7.48 16.17
CA GLN A 26 0.22 8.79 16.58
C GLN A 26 -0.59 9.96 16.02
N LYS A 27 -1.74 9.69 15.40
CA LYS A 27 -2.60 10.66 14.71
C LYS A 27 -1.89 11.39 13.56
N LYS A 28 -0.88 10.79 12.95
CA LYS A 28 -0.11 11.35 11.83
C LYS A 28 -0.52 10.72 10.50
N VAL A 29 -0.40 11.48 9.41
CA VAL A 29 -0.63 11.01 8.03
C VAL A 29 0.74 10.88 7.35
N LEU A 30 1.10 9.70 6.86
CA LEU A 30 2.38 9.42 6.19
C LEU A 30 2.58 10.32 4.96
N CYS A 31 1.53 10.53 4.18
CA CYS A 31 1.58 11.35 2.97
C CYS A 31 2.01 12.79 3.21
N ASN A 32 1.81 13.34 4.42
CA ASN A 32 2.30 14.68 4.76
C ASN A 32 3.83 14.80 4.76
N TYR A 33 4.55 13.67 4.81
CA TYR A 33 6.01 13.62 4.87
C TYR A 33 6.67 13.21 3.54
N LEU A 34 5.85 12.87 2.53
CA LEU A 34 6.31 12.45 1.22
C LEU A 34 6.61 13.66 0.32
N LYS A 35 7.87 13.80 -0.10
CA LYS A 35 8.33 14.94 -0.92
C LYS A 35 7.61 15.04 -2.27
N GLU A 36 7.14 13.92 -2.80
CA GLU A 36 6.46 13.81 -4.09
C GLU A 36 5.13 14.59 -4.12
N TRP A 37 4.50 14.83 -2.97
CA TRP A 37 3.27 15.65 -2.87
C TRP A 37 3.51 17.14 -3.13
N ARG A 38 4.77 17.61 -3.05
CA ARG A 38 5.09 19.02 -3.33
C ARG A 38 5.28 19.30 -4.82
N GLN A 39 5.32 18.26 -5.66
CA GLN A 39 5.52 18.37 -7.10
C GLN A 39 4.19 18.28 -7.86
N ARG A 40 3.46 19.41 -7.95
CA ARG A 40 2.11 19.47 -8.53
C ARG A 40 2.02 18.94 -9.97
N ASP A 41 3.02 19.23 -10.80
CA ASP A 41 3.05 18.85 -12.22
C ASP A 41 3.16 17.33 -12.42
N TYR A 42 3.73 16.63 -11.45
CA TYR A 42 3.83 15.17 -11.45
C TYR A 42 2.59 14.48 -10.86
N GLY A 43 1.73 15.23 -10.16
CA GLY A 43 0.64 14.67 -9.38
C GLY A 43 -0.57 14.22 -10.19
N TRP A 44 -0.95 14.98 -11.22
CA TRP A 44 -2.24 14.82 -11.89
C TRP A 44 -2.34 13.59 -12.81
N SER A 45 -1.22 13.14 -13.41
CA SER A 45 -1.19 11.99 -14.31
C SER A 45 -0.62 10.72 -13.68
N ASN A 46 -0.05 10.84 -12.47
CA ASN A 46 0.64 9.73 -11.82
C ASN A 46 -0.34 8.84 -11.04
N PRO A 47 -0.48 7.55 -11.43
CA PRO A 47 -1.47 6.64 -10.85
C PRO A 47 -1.20 6.24 -9.40
N LEU A 48 -0.01 6.56 -8.88
CA LEU A 48 0.33 6.36 -7.49
C LEU A 48 -0.47 7.27 -6.56
N PHE A 49 -0.85 8.47 -7.01
CA PHE A 49 -1.69 9.33 -6.19
C PHE A 49 -3.18 8.95 -6.28
N THR A 50 -3.92 9.33 -5.24
CA THR A 50 -5.37 9.12 -5.20
C THR A 50 -6.07 9.97 -6.29
N PRO A 51 -7.26 9.55 -6.79
CA PRO A 51 -8.05 10.36 -7.73
C PRO A 51 -8.44 11.72 -7.16
N GLN A 52 -8.54 11.84 -5.85
CA GLN A 52 -8.83 13.09 -5.17
C GLN A 52 -7.66 14.06 -5.34
N TYR A 53 -6.44 13.60 -5.11
CA TYR A 53 -5.25 14.41 -5.33
C TYR A 53 -5.07 14.75 -6.81
N GLN A 54 -5.23 13.78 -7.72
CA GLN A 54 -5.14 14.04 -9.16
C GLN A 54 -6.11 15.14 -9.61
N ARG A 55 -7.36 15.09 -9.13
CA ARG A 55 -8.37 16.13 -9.39
C ARG A 55 -8.00 17.47 -8.75
N ALA A 56 -7.48 17.46 -7.53
CA ALA A 56 -7.03 18.69 -6.88
C ALA A 56 -5.89 19.36 -7.66
N CYS A 57 -4.92 18.58 -8.15
CA CYS A 57 -3.86 19.07 -9.03
C CYS A 57 -4.42 19.68 -10.33
N LEU A 58 -5.34 18.98 -11.02
CA LEU A 58 -5.96 19.49 -12.25
C LEU A 58 -6.71 20.81 -12.03
N ASN A 59 -7.34 20.96 -10.86
CA ASN A 59 -8.09 22.16 -10.50
C ASN A 59 -7.23 23.25 -9.87
N GLY A 60 -5.93 23.01 -9.65
CA GLY A 60 -5.03 23.95 -8.99
C GLY A 60 -5.39 24.25 -7.52
N VAL A 61 -6.15 23.37 -6.86
CA VAL A 61 -6.59 23.55 -5.48
C VAL A 61 -5.69 22.83 -4.49
N GLU A 62 -5.68 23.31 -3.25
CA GLU A 62 -4.99 22.64 -2.16
C GLU A 62 -5.65 21.29 -1.85
N PHE A 63 -4.82 20.28 -1.57
CA PHE A 63 -5.26 18.96 -1.15
C PHE A 63 -4.61 18.62 0.17
N VAL A 64 -5.42 18.27 1.16
CA VAL A 64 -4.96 17.79 2.47
C VAL A 64 -5.13 16.28 2.49
N PRO A 65 -4.04 15.49 2.58
CA PRO A 65 -4.16 14.04 2.63
C PRO A 65 -4.69 13.58 3.99
N ASP A 66 -5.44 12.48 3.95
CA ASP A 66 -5.96 11.77 5.12
C ASP A 66 -5.31 10.37 5.25
N TYR A 67 -5.66 9.65 6.31
CA TYR A 67 -5.16 8.29 6.55
C TYR A 67 -5.51 7.29 5.42
N SER A 68 -6.60 7.53 4.67
CA SER A 68 -6.97 6.68 3.54
C SER A 68 -6.00 6.84 2.35
N CYS A 69 -5.36 8.01 2.24
CA CYS A 69 -4.35 8.28 1.21
C CYS A 69 -3.09 7.42 1.43
N ASP A 70 -2.69 7.23 2.69
CA ASP A 70 -1.54 6.40 3.07
C ASP A 70 -1.75 4.94 2.62
N LEU A 71 -2.94 4.41 2.89
CA LEU A 71 -3.35 3.07 2.47
C LEU A 71 -3.40 2.94 0.95
N TYR A 72 -3.97 3.92 0.26
CA TYR A 72 -4.04 3.91 -1.20
C TYR A 72 -2.64 3.81 -1.82
N ILE A 73 -1.74 4.71 -1.43
CA ILE A 73 -0.38 4.77 -1.98
C ILE A 73 0.39 3.49 -1.68
N PHE A 74 0.25 2.97 -0.45
CA PHE A 74 0.87 1.71 -0.08
C PHE A 74 0.44 0.56 -1.00
N MET A 75 -0.84 0.45 -1.33
CA MET A 75 -1.31 -0.57 -2.27
C MET A 75 -0.67 -0.42 -3.65
N ILE A 76 -0.58 0.81 -4.15
CA ILE A 76 0.05 1.04 -5.46
C ILE A 76 1.54 0.63 -5.43
N ILE A 77 2.28 1.01 -4.41
CA ILE A 77 3.70 0.65 -4.24
C ILE A 77 3.87 -0.86 -4.08
N PHE A 78 3.04 -1.49 -3.26
CA PHE A 78 3.04 -2.93 -3.08
C PHE A 78 2.86 -3.64 -4.43
N TYR A 79 1.94 -3.18 -5.27
CA TYR A 79 1.78 -3.74 -6.61
C TYR A 79 3.05 -3.61 -7.46
N GLU A 80 3.73 -2.45 -7.43
CA GLU A 80 4.99 -2.26 -8.18
C GLU A 80 6.07 -3.22 -7.70
N ILE A 81 6.17 -3.45 -6.38
CA ILE A 81 7.10 -4.42 -5.78
C ILE A 81 6.81 -5.83 -6.30
N ILE A 82 5.56 -6.28 -6.21
CA ILE A 82 5.18 -7.66 -6.58
C ILE A 82 5.31 -7.91 -8.07
N THR A 83 4.98 -6.91 -8.90
CA THR A 83 5.00 -7.07 -10.36
C THR A 83 6.33 -6.67 -11.00
N ASN A 84 7.21 -6.01 -10.25
CA ASN A 84 8.43 -5.36 -10.73
C ASN A 84 8.17 -4.48 -11.97
N ARG A 85 7.02 -3.79 -11.98
CA ARG A 85 6.53 -2.96 -13.08
C ARG A 85 5.89 -1.70 -12.50
N GLY A 86 6.09 -0.58 -13.19
CA GLY A 86 5.36 0.65 -12.88
C GLY A 86 3.86 0.46 -13.04
N VAL A 87 3.09 1.16 -12.22
CA VAL A 87 1.63 1.12 -12.28
C VAL A 87 1.13 1.84 -13.53
N PRO A 88 0.29 1.22 -14.37
CA PRO A 88 -0.24 1.88 -15.56
C PRO A 88 -1.24 2.98 -15.17
N VAL A 89 -1.34 4.05 -15.97
CA VAL A 89 -2.27 5.19 -15.73
C VAL A 89 -3.72 4.74 -15.49
N ASN A 90 -4.15 3.66 -16.15
CA ASN A 90 -5.49 3.07 -16.02
C ASN A 90 -5.54 1.82 -15.12
N PHE A 91 -4.68 1.74 -14.11
CA PHE A 91 -4.47 0.57 -13.26
C PHE A 91 -5.75 -0.09 -12.72
N ARG A 92 -6.73 0.71 -12.31
CA ARG A 92 -8.01 0.21 -11.79
C ARG A 92 -9.02 -0.15 -12.86
N ARG A 93 -8.86 0.32 -14.10
CA ARG A 93 -9.83 0.09 -15.16
C ARG A 93 -9.91 -1.40 -15.49
N ASN A 94 -11.12 -1.95 -15.46
CA ASN A 94 -11.44 -3.34 -15.78
C ASN A 94 -10.67 -4.37 -14.94
N GLY A 95 -10.24 -4.02 -13.72
CA GLY A 95 -9.51 -4.95 -12.86
C GLY A 95 -8.17 -5.42 -13.43
N ARG A 96 -7.55 -4.67 -14.36
CA ARG A 96 -6.26 -5.03 -14.97
C ARG A 96 -5.16 -5.35 -13.95
N TRP A 97 -5.16 -4.63 -12.84
CA TRP A 97 -4.24 -4.90 -11.74
C TRP A 97 -4.38 -6.30 -11.16
N LYS A 98 -5.60 -6.85 -11.07
CA LYS A 98 -5.86 -8.19 -10.53
C LYS A 98 -5.12 -9.24 -11.37
N PHE A 99 -5.23 -9.13 -12.70
CA PHE A 99 -4.50 -10.01 -13.61
C PHE A 99 -2.98 -9.89 -13.45
N GLY A 100 -2.48 -8.65 -13.34
CA GLY A 100 -1.05 -8.43 -13.11
C GLY A 100 -0.56 -9.05 -11.80
N PHE A 101 -1.35 -8.93 -10.72
CA PHE A 101 -1.04 -9.56 -9.44
C PHE A 101 -1.07 -11.09 -9.54
N ILE A 102 -2.13 -11.66 -10.09
CA ILE A 102 -2.30 -13.12 -10.27
C ILE A 102 -1.16 -13.72 -11.10
N ASN A 103 -0.78 -13.07 -12.21
CA ASN A 103 0.29 -13.54 -13.09
C ASN A 103 1.68 -13.53 -12.42
N ASN A 104 1.88 -12.68 -11.41
CA ASN A 104 3.11 -12.63 -10.62
C ASN A 104 3.03 -13.44 -9.31
N THR A 105 1.87 -14.03 -9.01
CA THR A 105 1.62 -14.87 -7.83
C THR A 105 0.92 -16.19 -8.18
N PRO A 106 1.30 -16.90 -9.28
CA PRO A 106 0.53 -18.04 -9.77
C PRO A 106 0.45 -19.20 -8.76
N ASN A 107 1.55 -19.40 -8.02
CA ASN A 107 1.73 -20.49 -7.06
C ASN A 107 1.26 -20.14 -5.65
N PHE A 108 0.60 -19.00 -5.46
CA PHE A 108 0.15 -18.59 -4.14
C PHE A 108 -1.13 -19.32 -3.78
N ASP A 109 -1.26 -19.62 -2.49
CA ASP A 109 -2.50 -20.11 -1.90
C ASP A 109 -3.65 -19.18 -2.27
N THR A 110 -4.75 -19.79 -2.73
CA THR A 110 -5.91 -19.06 -3.24
C THR A 110 -6.54 -18.16 -2.17
N SER A 111 -6.62 -18.62 -0.92
CA SER A 111 -7.17 -17.84 0.20
C SER A 111 -6.31 -16.61 0.49
N ILE A 112 -4.99 -16.78 0.47
CA ILE A 112 -4.03 -15.68 0.65
C ILE A 112 -4.13 -14.65 -0.47
N ARG A 113 -4.10 -15.11 -1.72
CA ARG A 113 -4.21 -14.24 -2.90
C ARG A 113 -5.52 -13.44 -2.88
N ASN A 114 -6.64 -14.10 -2.59
CA ASN A 114 -7.96 -13.46 -2.52
C ASN A 114 -8.01 -12.43 -1.39
N SER A 115 -7.49 -12.76 -0.20
CA SER A 115 -7.46 -11.84 0.94
C SER A 115 -6.63 -10.58 0.65
N ILE A 116 -5.45 -10.72 0.04
CA ILE A 116 -4.66 -9.57 -0.43
C ILE A 116 -5.46 -8.74 -1.44
N MET A 117 -6.06 -9.39 -2.43
CA MET A 117 -6.82 -8.70 -3.47
C MET A 117 -8.04 -7.94 -2.91
N ILE A 118 -8.74 -8.48 -1.92
CA ILE A 118 -9.88 -7.81 -1.28
C ILE A 118 -9.41 -6.56 -0.55
N LEU A 119 -8.38 -6.69 0.31
CA LEU A 119 -7.82 -5.55 1.06
C LEU A 119 -7.28 -4.47 0.12
N PHE A 120 -6.61 -4.89 -0.94
CA PHE A 120 -6.10 -4.02 -1.99
C PHE A 120 -7.25 -3.24 -2.65
N GLU A 121 -8.33 -3.94 -3.05
CA GLU A 121 -9.46 -3.30 -3.72
C GLU A 121 -10.17 -2.28 -2.82
N TRP A 122 -10.35 -2.59 -1.54
CA TRP A 122 -10.95 -1.68 -0.56
C TRP A 122 -10.14 -0.40 -0.39
N CYS A 123 -8.83 -0.51 -0.18
CA CYS A 123 -7.96 0.65 -0.02
C CYS A 123 -7.85 1.49 -1.30
N THR A 124 -8.11 0.87 -2.46
CA THR A 124 -8.05 1.52 -3.77
C THR A 124 -9.42 1.80 -4.37
N LYS A 125 -10.50 1.98 -3.58
CA LYS A 125 -11.78 2.47 -4.11
C LYS A 125 -11.67 3.91 -4.62
N ILE A 126 -12.50 4.28 -5.61
CA ILE A 126 -12.46 5.63 -6.19
C ILE A 126 -12.96 6.65 -5.18
N ARG A 127 -14.12 6.41 -4.56
CA ARG A 127 -14.67 7.26 -3.50
C ARG A 127 -13.88 7.03 -2.21
N VAL A 128 -13.67 8.11 -1.45
CA VAL A 128 -12.94 8.03 -0.16
C VAL A 128 -13.79 7.30 0.87
N ASP A 129 -15.09 7.61 0.92
CA ASP A 129 -16.05 7.02 1.88
C ASP A 129 -16.20 5.50 1.76
N ASP A 130 -15.81 4.92 0.61
CA ASP A 130 -15.83 3.47 0.38
C ASP A 130 -14.52 2.78 0.80
N ARG A 131 -13.53 3.54 1.29
CA ARG A 131 -12.23 3.02 1.75
C ARG A 131 -12.25 2.80 3.26
N PRO A 132 -11.43 1.87 3.77
CA PRO A 132 -11.06 1.87 5.18
C PRO A 132 -10.53 3.25 5.58
N TYR A 133 -11.00 3.79 6.71
CA TYR A 133 -10.60 5.14 7.10
C TYR A 133 -9.11 5.19 7.44
N ASN A 134 -8.60 4.16 8.13
CA ASN A 134 -7.21 4.08 8.53
C ASN A 134 -6.70 2.62 8.59
N ALA A 135 -5.39 2.44 8.67
CA ALA A 135 -4.75 1.13 8.80
C ALA A 135 -5.11 0.37 10.09
N ILE A 136 -5.51 1.04 11.18
CA ILE A 136 -5.92 0.39 12.42
C ILE A 136 -7.22 -0.40 12.19
N GLU A 137 -8.20 0.22 11.52
CA GLU A 137 -9.44 -0.44 11.09
C GLU A 137 -9.16 -1.58 10.11
N LEU A 138 -8.28 -1.37 9.13
CA LEU A 138 -7.92 -2.40 8.15
C LEU A 138 -7.38 -3.67 8.83
N LYS A 139 -6.60 -3.52 9.91
CA LYS A 139 -6.06 -4.62 10.70
C LYS A 139 -7.11 -5.44 11.45
N GLN A 140 -8.30 -4.89 11.68
CA GLN A 140 -9.39 -5.58 12.38
C GLN A 140 -10.21 -6.48 11.46
N THR A 141 -9.97 -6.43 10.14
CA THR A 141 -10.71 -7.19 9.14
C THR A 141 -10.37 -8.68 9.16
N GLU A 142 -11.34 -9.53 8.81
CA GLU A 142 -11.11 -10.98 8.68
C GLU A 142 -9.99 -11.31 7.69
N TYR A 143 -9.92 -10.58 6.56
CA TYR A 143 -8.94 -10.80 5.52
C TYR A 143 -7.52 -10.53 6.02
N TYR A 144 -7.34 -9.47 6.83
CA TYR A 144 -6.03 -9.19 7.41
C TYR A 144 -5.62 -10.27 8.42
N ASN A 145 -6.57 -10.77 9.21
CA ASN A 145 -6.32 -11.86 10.16
C ASN A 145 -5.90 -13.17 9.47
N ILE A 146 -6.51 -13.50 8.32
CA ILE A 146 -6.09 -14.65 7.49
C ILE A 146 -4.61 -14.51 7.10
N LEU A 147 -4.20 -13.33 6.61
CA LEU A 147 -2.82 -13.08 6.18
C LEU A 147 -1.83 -13.16 7.34
N GLN A 148 -2.16 -12.56 8.50
CA GLN A 148 -1.30 -12.58 9.67
C GLN A 148 -1.15 -13.98 10.25
N ASN A 149 -2.22 -14.78 10.31
CA ASN A 149 -2.14 -16.15 10.80
C ASN A 149 -1.26 -17.01 9.88
N LYS A 150 -1.43 -16.87 8.56
CA LYS A 150 -0.56 -17.57 7.61
C LYS A 150 0.90 -17.17 7.76
N LEU A 151 1.18 -15.89 7.99
CA LEU A 151 2.54 -15.41 8.19
C LEU A 151 3.16 -15.93 9.50
N LYS A 152 2.37 -16.16 10.55
CA LYS A 152 2.85 -16.81 11.78
C LYS A 152 3.24 -18.26 11.54
N GLU A 153 2.53 -18.99 10.68
CA GLU A 153 2.89 -20.37 10.30
C GLU A 153 4.26 -20.44 9.60
N TYR A 154 4.65 -19.39 8.88
CA TYR A 154 5.98 -19.32 8.26
C TYR A 154 7.10 -18.96 9.24
N LYS A 155 6.78 -18.42 10.43
CA LYS A 155 7.77 -17.84 11.34
C LYS A 155 8.00 -18.67 12.61
N GLU A 156 8.96 -19.59 12.51
CA GLU A 156 10.16 -19.55 13.36
C GLU A 156 11.24 -18.70 12.63
N TYR A 157 11.05 -17.38 12.51
CA TYR A 157 12.11 -16.50 11.95
C TYR A 157 12.01 -15.05 12.45
N GLU A 158 13.16 -14.49 12.83
CA GLU A 158 13.35 -13.22 13.54
C GLU A 158 12.69 -12.01 12.85
N ARG A 159 11.60 -11.51 13.44
CA ARG A 159 10.77 -10.42 12.89
C ARG A 159 11.14 -9.01 13.39
N LYS A 160 12.29 -8.81 14.05
CA LYS A 160 12.61 -7.52 14.70
C LYS A 160 13.34 -6.50 13.80
N ASN A 161 14.17 -6.93 12.86
CA ASN A 161 15.09 -5.99 12.17
C ASN A 161 14.47 -5.12 11.05
N THR A 162 13.37 -5.55 10.40
CA THR A 162 12.82 -4.84 9.22
C THR A 162 11.92 -3.66 9.58
N ILE A 163 11.15 -3.76 10.66
CA ILE A 163 10.19 -2.71 11.07
C ILE A 163 10.90 -1.52 11.74
N GLU A 164 11.90 -1.78 12.58
CA GLU A 164 12.67 -0.73 13.25
C GLU A 164 13.49 0.11 12.26
N LYS A 165 14.09 -0.54 11.25
CA LYS A 165 14.82 0.17 10.18
C LYS A 165 13.91 1.09 9.36
N ARG A 166 12.66 0.69 9.09
CA ARG A 166 11.66 1.54 8.41
C ARG A 166 11.20 2.70 9.29
N LYS A 167 11.02 2.48 10.61
CA LYS A 167 10.59 3.52 11.57
C LYS A 167 11.58 4.67 11.70
N ALA A 168 12.88 4.42 11.56
CA ALA A 168 13.92 5.43 11.73
C ALA A 168 13.92 6.54 10.65
N ASN A 169 13.33 6.31 9.48
CA ASN A 169 13.36 7.24 8.34
C ASN A 169 12.19 8.24 8.27
N LEU A 170 11.17 8.12 9.14
CA LEU A 170 9.88 8.82 8.98
C LEU A 170 9.84 10.31 9.31
N PHE A 171 10.74 10.78 10.18
CA PHE A 171 10.70 12.18 10.65
C PHE A 171 11.63 13.10 9.87
N LYS A 172 12.08 12.65 8.70
CA LYS A 172 12.77 13.45 7.69
C LYS A 172 11.95 13.39 6.41
N GLU A 173 11.99 14.45 5.60
CA GLU A 173 11.45 14.38 4.24
C GLU A 173 12.08 13.18 3.52
N CYS A 174 11.23 12.27 3.04
CA CYS A 174 11.65 11.02 2.43
C CYS A 174 10.86 10.77 1.14
N SER A 175 11.45 10.00 0.22
CA SER A 175 10.66 9.40 -0.86
C SER A 175 9.93 8.18 -0.35
N TRP A 176 8.83 7.81 -1.00
CA TRP A 176 8.20 6.53 -0.69
C TRP A 176 9.13 5.33 -0.93
N LYS A 177 10.13 5.48 -1.83
CA LYS A 177 11.14 4.44 -2.08
C LYS A 177 11.99 4.25 -0.83
N ASP A 178 12.36 5.32 -0.13
CA ASP A 178 13.17 5.25 1.10
C ASP A 178 12.41 4.60 2.30
N ILE A 179 11.09 4.50 2.18
CA ILE A 179 10.21 3.96 3.24
C ILE A 179 9.90 2.48 3.01
N PHE A 180 9.68 2.09 1.75
CA PHE A 180 9.16 0.77 1.39
C PHE A 180 10.13 -0.12 0.60
N LEU A 181 11.24 0.43 0.07
CA LEU A 181 12.30 -0.27 -0.67
C LEU A 181 13.66 -0.15 0.05
#